data_AF-A0A3A0C3Z7-F1
#
_entry.id   AF-A0A3A0C3Z7-F1
#
_cell.length_a   1.000
_cell.length_b   1.000
_cell.length_c   1.000
_cell.angle_alpha   90.00
_cell.angle_beta   90.00
_cell.angle_gamma   90.00
#
_symmetry.space_group_name_H-M   'P 1'
#
loop_
_entity.id
_entity.type
_entity.pdbx_description
1 polymer ?
#
loop_
_entity_poly.entity_id
_entity_poly.type
_entity_poly.pdbx_seq_one_letter_code
_entity_poly.pdbx_strand_id
1 'polypeptide(L)'
;MKTGMFASQQVWRISAPTDSSGTIVITGDDVPELGGAVCVGAATSGFVIHVRQSTGAIRAGGQSFILIKATRQECLLDVTVSFSLRVFIEFEDGEAFTGDARIWTVTHGKTDHASLKDFRLSGERELRVDDIPSDATLVLRCKTFRAGFAPEFQFTLTPDQLKLEPTCRIPRSDPPHCGLIVQLGQAASTETFAVRVFKSSGSVVDYGTVSSDADFKTLKLWSGQAYRVHGRGRTSAWESEDIFLKKDEVKTLTAEPLAFAHVQLQVVDMTGKPLWPAVLSFNVHRYSRLDAARKPRSSASFGDQGFARADGDGKILLRDAAPGTRMALVEALGYEPKLVDVSVKPGEILDLGKIALEPAKGHISIKLTNRRDGASYYVALLEPGAGPLCKPIQTDKDSLSFEALAMRRYVVFVYVAEGQKGTSQPVSLTAAHPAAAVDIDCSKVEYGR
;
A
#
# COMPACT_ATOMS: atom_id res chain seq x y z
N MET A 1 15.56 4.74 49.13
CA MET A 1 16.37 3.55 49.45
C MET A 1 17.31 3.34 48.26
N LYS A 2 18.63 3.39 48.46
CA LYS A 2 19.63 3.26 47.38
C LYS A 2 19.92 1.78 47.13
N THR A 3 19.65 1.29 45.93
CA THR A 3 20.08 -0.05 45.47
C THR A 3 20.79 0.12 44.15
N GLY A 4 22.09 -0.19 44.13
CA GLY A 4 22.95 0.00 42.97
C GLY A 4 23.11 -1.27 42.15
N MET A 5 22.98 -1.14 40.83
CA MET A 5 23.81 -1.85 39.86
C MET A 5 24.53 -0.75 39.07
N PHE A 6 25.85 -0.86 38.90
CA PHE A 6 26.77 0.12 38.31
C PHE A 6 27.30 1.22 39.25
N ALA A 7 28.63 1.28 39.37
CA ALA A 7 29.37 1.97 40.45
C ALA A 7 29.45 3.51 40.34
N SER A 8 28.76 4.14 39.39
CA SER A 8 28.82 5.61 39.20
C SER A 8 27.47 6.26 38.83
N GLN A 9 26.34 5.56 38.92
CA GLN A 9 25.03 6.14 38.60
C GLN A 9 24.36 6.75 39.85
N GLN A 10 24.12 8.06 39.84
CA GLN A 10 23.18 8.69 40.78
C GLN A 10 21.75 8.48 40.25
N VAL A 11 20.96 7.68 40.97
CA VAL A 11 19.54 7.46 40.65
C VAL A 11 18.70 8.49 41.42
N TRP A 12 18.06 9.40 40.69
CA TRP A 12 17.11 10.36 41.24
C TRP A 12 15.68 9.81 41.09
N ARG A 13 14.91 9.79 42.17
CA ARG A 13 13.51 9.36 42.15
C ARG A 13 12.61 10.61 42.18
N ILE A 14 12.21 11.08 41.01
CA ILE A 14 11.23 12.16 40.88
C ILE A 14 9.85 11.56 41.11
N SER A 15 9.15 12.04 42.13
CA SER A 15 7.79 11.59 42.45
C SER A 15 6.83 12.69 42.01
N ALA A 16 6.13 12.50 40.89
CA ALA A 16 5.03 13.39 40.51
C ALA A 16 3.78 13.05 41.34
N PRO A 17 2.93 14.04 41.67
CA PRO A 17 1.66 13.77 42.33
C PRO A 17 0.82 12.83 41.47
N THR A 18 0.26 11.83 42.14
CA THR A 18 -0.62 10.82 41.58
C THR A 18 -1.77 11.50 40.83
N ASP A 19 -1.99 11.09 39.57
CA ASP A 19 -3.22 11.29 38.78
C ASP A 19 -3.24 12.40 37.73
N SER A 20 -2.15 13.14 37.49
CA SER A 20 -2.11 14.18 36.43
C SER A 20 -0.94 14.03 35.45
N SER A 21 -1.21 14.25 34.16
CA SER A 21 -0.16 14.49 33.16
C SER A 21 0.58 15.80 33.46
N GLY A 22 1.85 15.88 33.08
CA GLY A 22 2.66 17.08 33.33
C GLY A 22 4.01 17.02 32.64
N THR A 23 4.71 18.16 32.61
CA THR A 23 6.05 18.25 32.02
C THR A 23 7.10 18.27 33.14
N ILE A 24 8.07 17.36 33.06
CA ILE A 24 9.27 17.36 33.91
C ILE A 24 10.38 18.06 33.12
N VAL A 25 10.97 19.10 33.70
CA VAL A 25 12.15 19.76 33.13
C VAL A 25 13.38 19.19 33.82
N ILE A 26 14.32 18.63 33.05
CA ILE A 26 15.64 18.24 33.55
C ILE A 26 16.65 19.22 32.96
N THR A 27 17.34 19.94 33.85
CA THR A 27 18.37 20.90 33.47
C THR A 27 19.76 20.31 33.58
N GLY A 28 20.74 20.92 32.92
CA GLY A 28 22.13 20.43 32.93
C GLY A 28 22.78 20.42 34.32
N ASP A 29 22.25 21.20 35.26
CA ASP A 29 22.72 21.25 36.64
C ASP A 29 22.24 20.04 37.47
N ASP A 30 21.22 19.33 36.99
CA ASP A 30 20.67 18.13 37.63
C ASP A 30 21.44 16.84 37.28
N VAL A 31 22.41 16.90 36.35
CA VAL A 31 23.19 15.75 35.86
C VAL A 31 24.65 15.89 36.29
N PRO A 32 25.17 15.04 37.18
CA PRO A 32 26.57 15.13 37.62
C PRO A 32 27.51 14.64 36.52
N GLU A 33 28.39 15.55 36.08
CA GLU A 33 29.51 15.36 35.15
C GLU A 33 29.18 14.76 33.75
N LEU A 34 30.12 14.96 32.82
CA LEU A 34 30.09 14.44 31.45
C LEU A 34 29.91 12.92 31.44
N GLY A 35 28.68 12.47 31.16
CA GLY A 35 28.34 11.04 31.02
C GLY A 35 27.33 10.49 32.03
N GLY A 36 26.74 11.32 32.89
CA GLY A 36 25.64 10.90 33.77
C GLY A 36 24.39 10.42 33.00
N ALA A 37 23.58 9.56 33.62
CA ALA A 37 22.30 9.09 33.09
C ALA A 37 21.20 9.33 34.13
N VAL A 38 20.03 9.80 33.70
CA VAL A 38 18.88 10.04 34.60
C VAL A 38 17.84 8.96 34.37
N CYS A 39 17.62 8.12 35.38
CA CYS A 39 16.56 7.13 35.34
C CYS A 39 15.25 7.76 35.83
N VAL A 40 14.22 7.79 34.99
CA VAL A 40 12.88 8.23 35.39
C VAL A 40 11.97 7.01 35.42
N GLY A 41 11.64 6.55 36.63
CA GLY A 41 10.72 5.43 36.84
C GLY A 41 9.40 5.93 37.41
N ALA A 42 8.28 5.44 36.89
CA ALA A 42 7.00 5.62 37.54
C ALA A 42 6.98 4.86 38.88
N ALA A 43 6.49 5.50 39.95
CA ALA A 43 6.40 4.88 41.28
C ALA A 43 5.25 3.87 41.38
N THR A 44 4.31 3.90 40.45
CA THR A 44 3.06 3.14 40.42
C THR A 44 2.91 2.40 39.09
N SER A 45 2.43 1.16 39.14
CA SER A 45 2.09 0.37 37.95
C SER A 45 0.95 1.05 37.17
N GLY A 46 1.09 1.23 35.86
CA GLY A 46 0.06 1.82 34.99
C GLY A 46 0.46 3.14 34.31
N PHE A 47 1.62 3.71 34.64
CA PHE A 47 2.11 4.94 34.02
C PHE A 47 3.21 4.63 33.00
N VAL A 48 3.02 5.03 31.75
CA VAL A 48 4.04 4.98 30.70
C VAL A 48 4.60 6.38 30.49
N ILE A 49 5.89 6.55 30.76
CA ILE A 49 6.57 7.83 30.53
C ILE A 49 6.90 7.94 29.04
N HIS A 50 6.20 8.85 28.34
CA HIS A 50 6.42 9.16 26.93
C HIS A 50 7.46 10.27 26.75
N VAL A 51 8.70 9.90 26.51
CA VAL A 51 9.78 10.87 26.25
C VAL A 51 9.64 11.45 24.84
N ARG A 52 9.26 12.72 24.71
CA ARG A 52 9.38 13.42 23.43
C ARG A 52 10.87 13.52 23.08
N GLN A 53 11.26 12.87 21.99
CA GLN A 53 12.65 12.51 21.72
C GLN A 53 13.64 13.69 21.84
N SER A 54 14.64 13.48 22.69
CA SER A 54 16.02 13.92 22.48
C SER A 54 16.92 12.68 22.67
N THR A 55 17.57 12.24 21.60
CA THR A 55 18.75 11.35 21.53
C THR A 55 18.92 10.29 22.63
N GLY A 56 18.59 9.03 22.31
CA GLY A 56 19.15 7.85 23.00
C GLY A 56 18.36 7.24 24.16
N ALA A 57 17.02 7.24 24.13
CA ALA A 57 16.22 6.52 25.12
C ALA A 57 16.15 5.01 24.80
N ILE A 58 16.40 4.16 25.79
CA ILE A 58 16.26 2.69 25.69
C ILE A 58 15.08 2.29 26.59
N ARG A 59 14.05 1.65 26.01
CA ARG A 59 12.92 1.08 26.77
C ARG A 59 13.28 -0.33 27.23
N ALA A 60 13.16 -0.60 28.53
CA ALA A 60 13.28 -1.95 29.08
C ALA A 60 12.19 -2.20 30.14
N GLY A 61 11.24 -3.09 29.86
CA GLY A 61 10.38 -3.74 30.85
C GLY A 61 9.62 -2.84 31.83
N GLY A 62 8.72 -1.97 31.34
CA GLY A 62 7.85 -1.14 32.20
C GLY A 62 8.56 0.01 32.92
N GLN A 63 9.84 0.22 32.66
CA GLN A 63 10.62 1.37 33.11
C GLN A 63 11.22 2.07 31.88
N SER A 64 11.06 3.40 31.80
CA SER A 64 11.67 4.21 30.74
C SER A 64 13.05 4.66 31.20
N PHE A 65 14.12 4.12 30.62
CA PHE A 65 15.48 4.58 30.89
C PHE A 65 15.85 5.67 29.88
N ILE A 66 16.23 6.85 30.39
CA ILE A 66 16.56 8.01 29.56
C ILE A 66 18.04 8.31 29.74
N LEU A 67 18.83 8.03 28.71
CA LEU A 67 20.25 8.36 28.74
C LEU A 67 20.44 9.80 28.24
N ILE A 68 20.56 10.76 29.14
CA ILE A 68 20.82 12.16 28.78
C ILE A 68 22.33 12.37 28.72
N LYS A 69 22.93 12.35 27.51
CA LYS A 69 24.34 12.76 27.34
C LYS A 69 24.45 14.28 27.50
N ALA A 70 25.00 14.73 28.62
CA ALA A 70 25.10 16.14 28.95
C ALA A 70 26.06 16.92 28.01
N THR A 71 25.50 17.78 27.16
CA THR A 71 26.12 19.05 26.75
C THR A 71 25.08 20.15 26.90
N ARG A 72 25.03 20.79 28.08
CA ARG A 72 24.26 22.02 28.41
C ARG A 72 22.95 22.25 27.62
N GLN A 73 22.05 21.27 27.59
CA GLN A 73 20.72 21.43 26.99
C GLN A 73 19.67 21.01 28.01
N GLU A 74 18.65 21.86 28.18
CA GLU A 74 17.43 21.51 28.90
C GLU A 74 16.71 20.39 28.15
N CYS A 75 16.28 19.36 28.88
CA CYS A 75 15.47 18.28 28.36
C CYS A 75 14.05 18.38 28.93
N LEU A 76 13.07 18.54 28.03
CA LEU A 76 11.65 18.56 28.40
C LEU A 76 11.06 17.17 28.25
N LEU A 77 10.52 16.64 29.34
CA LEU A 77 9.89 15.34 29.42
C LEU A 77 8.39 15.50 29.63
N ASP A 78 7.60 15.21 28.59
CA ASP A 78 6.15 15.18 28.70
C ASP A 78 5.73 13.83 29.32
N VAL A 79 5.25 13.85 30.56
CA VAL A 79 4.72 12.66 31.23
C VAL A 79 3.21 12.62 31.01
N THR A 80 2.77 11.66 30.21
CA THR A 80 1.34 11.41 29.98
C THR A 80 0.90 10.16 30.73
N VAL A 81 -0.24 10.24 31.42
CA VAL A 81 -0.86 9.06 32.01
C VAL A 81 -1.36 8.17 30.89
N SER A 82 -0.94 6.92 30.88
CA SER A 82 -1.43 5.91 29.95
C SER A 82 -2.38 4.97 30.66
N PHE A 83 -3.17 4.23 29.90
CA PHE A 83 -4.01 3.18 30.43
C PHE A 83 -4.06 2.00 29.46
N SER A 84 -4.45 0.84 29.99
CA SER A 84 -4.78 -0.32 29.19
C SER A 84 -6.29 -0.34 28.96
N LEU A 85 -6.69 -0.65 27.74
CA LEU A 85 -8.09 -0.73 27.36
C LEU A 85 -8.38 -2.06 26.69
N ARG A 86 -9.60 -2.55 26.90
CA ARG A 86 -10.19 -3.63 26.11
C ARG A 86 -11.07 -3.02 25.02
N VAL A 87 -10.75 -3.35 23.77
CA VAL A 87 -11.56 -3.00 22.62
C VAL A 87 -12.23 -4.26 22.12
N PHE A 88 -13.55 -4.26 22.06
CA PHE A 88 -14.30 -5.38 21.51
C PHE A 88 -14.46 -5.17 20.01
N ILE A 89 -14.09 -6.14 19.19
CA ILE A 89 -14.24 -6.07 17.74
C ILE A 89 -15.13 -7.21 17.31
N GLU A 90 -16.27 -6.87 16.74
CA GLU A 90 -17.25 -7.84 16.27
C GLU A 90 -17.80 -7.40 14.91
N PHE A 91 -18.33 -8.37 14.20
CA PHE A 91 -19.14 -8.08 13.03
C PHE A 91 -20.53 -7.59 13.48
N GLU A 92 -21.22 -6.82 12.65
CA GLU A 92 -22.58 -6.33 12.96
C GLU A 92 -23.58 -7.48 13.23
N ASP A 93 -23.32 -8.70 12.74
CA ASP A 93 -24.11 -9.89 13.07
C ASP A 93 -23.80 -10.50 14.45
N GLY A 94 -22.91 -9.88 15.24
CA GLY A 94 -22.55 -10.30 16.60
C GLY A 94 -21.49 -11.40 16.66
N GLU A 95 -20.98 -11.87 15.52
CA GLU A 95 -19.88 -12.83 15.47
C GLU A 95 -18.53 -12.15 15.76
N ALA A 96 -17.61 -12.92 16.33
CA ALA A 96 -16.27 -12.43 16.64
C ALA A 96 -15.49 -12.06 15.37
N PHE A 97 -14.73 -10.97 15.42
CA PHE A 97 -13.96 -10.51 14.28
C PHE A 97 -12.85 -11.50 13.87
N THR A 98 -12.70 -11.70 12.56
CA THR A 98 -11.59 -12.46 11.95
C THR A 98 -10.94 -11.62 10.86
N GLY A 99 -9.62 -11.42 10.93
CA GLY A 99 -8.89 -10.59 9.99
C GLY A 99 -7.67 -9.89 10.60
N ASP A 100 -7.16 -8.91 9.87
CA ASP A 100 -6.05 -8.06 10.32
C ASP A 100 -6.61 -6.80 10.97
N ALA A 101 -6.17 -6.49 12.18
CA ALA A 101 -6.49 -5.26 12.90
C ALA A 101 -5.22 -4.46 13.13
N ARG A 102 -5.22 -3.19 12.72
CA ARG A 102 -4.11 -2.26 12.92
C ARG A 102 -4.57 -1.12 13.81
N ILE A 103 -3.83 -0.85 14.86
CA ILE A 103 -4.12 0.20 15.82
C ILE A 103 -2.98 1.20 15.87
N TRP A 104 -3.32 2.48 16.02
CA TRP A 104 -2.38 3.53 16.39
C TRP A 104 -3.10 4.62 17.18
N THR A 105 -2.34 5.43 17.91
CA THR A 105 -2.85 6.59 18.63
C THR A 105 -2.55 7.88 17.89
N VAL A 106 -3.42 8.87 18.06
CA VAL A 106 -3.30 10.21 17.51
C VAL A 106 -3.46 11.20 18.66
N THR A 107 -2.43 11.96 18.94
CA THR A 107 -2.39 12.94 20.04
C THR A 107 -2.12 14.31 19.45
N HIS A 108 -3.00 15.28 19.73
CA HIS A 108 -2.90 16.65 19.16
C HIS A 108 -2.75 16.69 17.63
N GLY A 109 -3.48 15.82 16.91
CA GLY A 109 -3.46 15.74 15.45
C GLY A 109 -2.22 15.08 14.84
N LYS A 110 -1.29 14.57 15.64
CA LYS A 110 -0.11 13.83 15.18
C LYS A 110 -0.26 12.34 15.47
N THR A 111 0.04 11.51 14.47
CA THR A 111 0.08 10.04 14.63
C THR A 111 1.30 9.63 15.45
N ASP A 112 1.10 8.87 16.52
CA ASP A 112 2.21 8.23 17.23
C ASP A 112 2.52 6.87 16.59
N HIS A 113 3.55 6.83 15.76
CA HIS A 113 4.01 5.60 15.11
C HIS A 113 4.58 4.56 16.07
N ALA A 114 5.09 4.98 17.24
CA ALA A 114 5.58 4.05 18.26
C ALA A 114 4.43 3.28 18.93
N SER A 115 3.21 3.79 18.83
CA SER A 115 1.98 3.12 19.30
C SER A 115 1.35 2.20 18.25
N LEU A 116 1.95 2.07 17.06
CA LEU A 116 1.41 1.22 16.01
C LEU A 116 1.51 -0.26 16.39
N LYS A 117 0.38 -0.94 16.47
CA LYS A 117 0.29 -2.36 16.80
C LYS A 117 -0.55 -3.08 15.74
N ASP A 118 0.01 -4.15 15.18
CA ASP A 118 -0.65 -5.02 14.22
C ASP A 118 -1.06 -6.32 14.90
N PHE A 119 -2.31 -6.70 14.73
CA PHE A 119 -2.91 -7.91 15.29
C PHE A 119 -3.56 -8.72 14.17
N ARG A 120 -3.42 -10.04 14.26
CA ARG A 120 -4.18 -10.96 13.43
C ARG A 120 -5.14 -11.71 14.32
N LEU A 121 -6.43 -11.48 14.12
CA LEU A 121 -7.49 -12.02 14.95
C LEU A 121 -8.14 -13.22 14.24
N SER A 122 -8.26 -14.32 14.98
CA SER A 122 -8.83 -15.60 14.57
C SER A 122 -10.10 -15.96 15.36
N GLY A 123 -10.89 -14.94 15.72
CA GLY A 123 -12.16 -15.10 16.43
C GLY A 123 -12.10 -14.68 17.90
N GLU A 124 -11.02 -14.03 18.33
CA GLU A 124 -10.99 -13.34 19.61
C GLU A 124 -11.93 -12.13 19.56
N ARG A 125 -12.81 -12.01 20.56
CA ARG A 125 -13.74 -10.87 20.67
C ARG A 125 -13.11 -9.65 21.30
N GLU A 126 -12.03 -9.86 22.03
CA GLU A 126 -11.39 -8.84 22.85
C GLU A 126 -9.97 -8.62 22.35
N LEU A 127 -9.64 -7.34 22.13
CA LEU A 127 -8.30 -6.90 21.89
C LEU A 127 -7.85 -6.01 23.04
N ARG A 128 -6.87 -6.50 23.80
CA ARG A 128 -6.22 -5.72 24.84
C ARG A 128 -5.18 -4.80 24.22
N VAL A 129 -5.34 -3.51 24.45
CA VAL A 129 -4.45 -2.47 23.97
C VAL A 129 -3.85 -1.77 25.18
N ASP A 130 -2.60 -2.08 25.46
CA ASP A 130 -1.85 -1.42 26.53
C ASP A 130 -1.20 -0.11 26.06
N ASP A 131 -0.84 0.72 27.02
CA ASP A 131 -0.04 1.95 26.84
C ASP A 131 -0.72 3.05 26.01
N ILE A 132 -2.04 3.22 26.13
CA ILE A 132 -2.78 4.28 25.42
C ILE A 132 -2.67 5.59 26.21
N PRO A 133 -2.18 6.71 25.64
CA PRO A 133 -2.18 7.99 26.33
C PRO A 133 -3.62 8.49 26.61
N SER A 134 -3.85 9.02 27.81
CA SER A 134 -5.15 9.51 28.31
C SER A 134 -5.81 10.60 27.46
N ASP A 135 -5.02 11.35 26.68
CA ASP A 135 -5.46 12.42 25.79
C ASP A 135 -5.48 12.00 24.30
N ALA A 136 -5.16 10.74 24.00
CA ALA A 136 -5.06 10.26 22.64
C ALA A 136 -6.39 9.78 22.06
N THR A 137 -6.57 10.02 20.76
CA THR A 137 -7.57 9.32 19.95
C THR A 137 -6.98 8.00 19.49
N LEU A 138 -7.68 6.89 19.70
CA LEU A 138 -7.29 5.59 19.17
C LEU A 138 -7.91 5.42 17.78
N VAL A 139 -7.11 5.06 16.80
CA VAL A 139 -7.60 4.69 15.48
C VAL A 139 -7.39 3.20 15.28
N LEU A 140 -8.48 2.49 14.96
CA LEU A 140 -8.50 1.07 14.70
C LEU A 140 -8.94 0.85 13.25
N ARG A 141 -8.06 0.27 12.44
CA ARG A 141 -8.34 -0.14 11.07
C ARG A 141 -8.45 -1.66 11.02
N CYS A 142 -9.60 -2.16 10.64
CA CYS A 142 -9.89 -3.57 10.50
C CYS A 142 -9.95 -3.93 9.02
N LYS A 143 -9.28 -5.01 8.63
CA LYS A 143 -9.36 -5.60 7.31
C LYS A 143 -9.80 -7.05 7.45
N THR A 144 -10.87 -7.41 6.76
CA THR A 144 -11.43 -8.75 6.82
C THR A 144 -11.57 -9.35 5.44
N PHE A 145 -11.55 -10.68 5.40
CA PHE A 145 -11.87 -11.47 4.22
C PHE A 145 -13.25 -12.14 4.35
N ARG A 146 -13.96 -11.91 5.45
CA ARG A 146 -15.30 -12.45 5.69
C ARG A 146 -16.29 -11.76 4.74
N ALA A 147 -16.93 -12.56 3.90
CA ALA A 147 -17.96 -12.08 2.99
C ALA A 147 -19.17 -11.53 3.78
N GLY A 148 -19.85 -10.52 3.22
CA GLY A 148 -21.02 -9.88 3.86
C GLY A 148 -20.73 -8.58 4.62
N PHE A 149 -19.45 -8.24 4.81
CA PHE A 149 -19.00 -7.12 5.64
C PHE A 149 -18.04 -6.21 4.90
N ALA A 150 -17.87 -4.98 5.39
CA ALA A 150 -16.91 -4.05 4.82
C ALA A 150 -15.48 -4.66 4.84
N PRO A 151 -14.82 -4.85 3.67
CA PRO A 151 -13.53 -5.54 3.58
C PRO A 151 -12.43 -4.76 4.30
N GLU A 152 -12.64 -3.45 4.47
CA GLU A 152 -11.83 -2.58 5.28
C GLU A 152 -12.73 -1.55 5.94
N PHE A 153 -12.55 -1.32 7.23
CA PHE A 153 -13.29 -0.32 7.98
C PHE A 153 -12.40 0.32 9.05
N GLN A 154 -12.60 1.60 9.31
CA GLN A 154 -11.81 2.36 10.29
C GLN A 154 -12.72 2.97 11.35
N PHE A 155 -12.38 2.72 12.61
CA PHE A 155 -12.96 3.39 13.77
C PHE A 155 -12.00 4.45 14.28
N THR A 156 -12.54 5.58 14.69
CA THR A 156 -11.82 6.64 15.39
C THR A 156 -12.49 6.80 16.74
N LEU A 157 -11.78 6.41 17.80
CA LEU A 157 -12.27 6.39 19.18
C LEU A 157 -11.65 7.56 19.94
N THR A 158 -12.48 8.52 20.32
CA THR A 158 -12.04 9.71 21.08
C THR A 158 -11.67 9.34 22.52
N PRO A 159 -10.89 10.17 23.23
CA PRO A 159 -10.54 9.94 24.63
C PRO A 159 -11.73 9.59 25.54
N ASP A 160 -12.90 10.20 25.31
CA ASP A 160 -14.10 9.91 26.09
C ASP A 160 -14.72 8.56 25.77
N GLN A 161 -14.65 8.11 24.52
CA GLN A 161 -15.12 6.78 24.12
C GLN A 161 -14.22 5.67 24.66
N LEU A 162 -12.92 5.95 24.84
CA LEU A 162 -11.96 4.99 25.40
C LEU A 162 -12.22 4.68 26.89
N LYS A 163 -12.95 5.55 27.61
CA LYS A 163 -13.33 5.29 29.01
C LYS A 163 -14.45 4.26 29.16
N LEU A 164 -15.06 3.81 28.06
CA LEU A 164 -16.30 3.02 28.06
C LEU A 164 -16.13 1.59 27.50
N GLU A 165 -14.90 1.06 27.39
CA GLU A 165 -14.62 -0.25 26.77
C GLU A 165 -15.33 -0.44 25.42
N PRO A 166 -14.91 0.31 24.38
CA PRO A 166 -15.70 0.48 23.16
C PRO A 166 -15.84 -0.85 22.40
N THR A 167 -17.05 -1.05 21.87
CA THR A 167 -17.34 -2.11 20.91
C THR A 167 -17.36 -1.54 19.49
N CYS A 168 -16.43 -1.99 18.67
CA CYS A 168 -16.27 -1.62 17.27
C CYS A 168 -16.95 -2.66 16.39
N ARG A 169 -18.14 -2.31 15.89
CA ARG A 169 -18.94 -3.18 15.01
C ARG A 169 -18.59 -2.94 13.55
N ILE A 170 -18.01 -3.93 12.89
CA ILE A 170 -17.79 -3.89 11.45
C ILE A 170 -19.15 -3.95 10.78
N PRO A 171 -19.58 -2.88 10.09
CA PRO A 171 -20.89 -2.88 9.47
C PRO A 171 -20.94 -3.96 8.40
N ARG A 172 -22.11 -4.57 8.26
CA ARG A 172 -22.47 -5.24 7.03
C ARG A 172 -22.22 -4.24 5.92
N SER A 173 -21.62 -4.69 4.83
CA SER A 173 -21.61 -3.86 3.63
C SER A 173 -23.07 -3.71 3.21
N ASP A 174 -23.66 -2.54 3.42
CA ASP A 174 -25.08 -2.32 3.14
C ASP A 174 -25.32 -2.56 1.62
N PRO A 175 -26.24 -3.48 1.24
CA PRO A 175 -25.94 -4.47 0.19
C PRO A 175 -26.70 -4.19 -1.12
N PRO A 176 -26.39 -4.91 -2.23
CA PRO A 176 -25.98 -6.31 -2.20
C PRO A 176 -25.01 -6.80 -3.28
N HIS A 177 -24.06 -7.57 -2.75
CA HIS A 177 -23.74 -8.94 -3.13
C HIS A 177 -24.49 -9.45 -4.36
N CYS A 178 -24.00 -9.00 -5.52
CA CYS A 178 -24.22 -9.68 -6.77
C CYS A 178 -23.30 -10.90 -6.85
N GLY A 179 -23.62 -11.79 -7.79
CA GLY A 179 -22.90 -13.02 -7.97
C GLY A 179 -22.50 -13.28 -9.41
N LEU A 180 -21.45 -14.05 -9.56
CA LEU A 180 -21.11 -14.71 -10.81
C LEU A 180 -21.07 -16.21 -10.58
N ILE A 181 -21.72 -16.93 -11.49
CA ILE A 181 -21.53 -18.36 -11.66
C ILE A 181 -20.83 -18.54 -12.99
N VAL A 182 -19.72 -19.26 -13.01
CA VAL A 182 -18.99 -19.60 -14.23
C VAL A 182 -19.09 -21.10 -14.40
N GLN A 183 -19.71 -21.50 -15.50
CA GLN A 183 -19.92 -22.88 -15.89
C GLN A 183 -19.06 -23.19 -17.10
N LEU A 184 -18.61 -24.42 -17.23
CA LEU A 184 -17.89 -24.84 -18.43
C LEU A 184 -18.90 -25.20 -19.53
N GLY A 185 -18.73 -24.67 -20.75
CA GLY A 185 -19.59 -25.01 -21.88
C GLY A 185 -19.52 -26.50 -22.25
N GLN A 186 -20.62 -27.06 -22.76
CA GLN A 186 -20.72 -28.51 -23.04
C GLN A 186 -19.68 -29.03 -24.07
N ALA A 187 -19.16 -28.17 -24.93
CA ALA A 187 -18.12 -28.49 -25.91
C ALA A 187 -16.68 -28.29 -25.38
N ALA A 188 -16.53 -27.86 -24.13
CA ALA A 188 -15.24 -27.57 -23.53
C ALA A 188 -14.54 -28.84 -23.03
N SER A 189 -13.21 -28.78 -23.04
CA SER A 189 -12.26 -29.72 -22.44
C SER A 189 -12.75 -30.37 -21.13
N THR A 190 -12.47 -31.66 -20.89
CA THR A 190 -12.66 -32.32 -19.58
C THR A 190 -11.71 -31.79 -18.49
N GLU A 191 -10.91 -30.78 -18.81
CA GLU A 191 -9.93 -30.21 -17.92
C GLU A 191 -10.54 -29.24 -16.91
N THR A 192 -9.98 -29.22 -15.71
CA THR A 192 -10.24 -28.18 -14.72
C THR A 192 -9.58 -26.86 -15.12
N PHE A 193 -10.37 -25.79 -15.14
CA PHE A 193 -9.97 -24.44 -15.48
C PHE A 193 -9.77 -23.60 -14.21
N ALA A 194 -8.64 -22.92 -14.09
CA ALA A 194 -8.50 -21.87 -13.08
C ALA A 194 -9.27 -20.63 -13.54
N VAL A 195 -10.07 -20.06 -12.64
CA VAL A 195 -10.90 -18.88 -12.89
C VAL A 195 -10.44 -17.75 -11.98
N ARG A 196 -10.38 -16.54 -12.52
CA ARG A 196 -10.12 -15.30 -11.77
C ARG A 196 -11.12 -14.24 -12.17
N VAL A 197 -11.70 -13.59 -11.17
CA VAL A 197 -12.59 -12.45 -11.36
C VAL A 197 -11.80 -11.18 -11.07
N PHE A 198 -11.75 -10.31 -12.06
CA PHE A 198 -11.13 -8.99 -12.00
C PHE A 198 -12.22 -7.93 -11.95
N LYS A 199 -11.99 -6.85 -11.19
CA LYS A 199 -12.65 -5.57 -11.51
C LYS A 199 -12.10 -5.07 -12.84
N SER A 200 -12.86 -4.33 -13.63
CA SER A 200 -12.33 -3.72 -14.87
C SER A 200 -11.17 -2.75 -14.62
N SER A 201 -10.95 -2.31 -13.37
CA SER A 201 -9.72 -1.63 -12.94
C SER A 201 -8.48 -2.53 -12.85
N GLY A 202 -8.60 -3.82 -13.14
CA GLY A 202 -7.50 -4.79 -13.18
C GLY A 202 -7.15 -5.48 -11.87
N SER A 203 -7.90 -5.23 -10.78
CA SER A 203 -7.67 -5.90 -9.49
C SER A 203 -8.42 -7.22 -9.40
N VAL A 204 -7.74 -8.30 -8.99
CA VAL A 204 -8.38 -9.59 -8.69
C VAL A 204 -9.22 -9.45 -7.43
N VAL A 205 -10.47 -9.89 -7.50
CA VAL A 205 -11.42 -9.87 -6.36
C VAL A 205 -11.83 -11.25 -5.90
N ASP A 206 -11.73 -12.26 -6.78
CA ASP A 206 -11.94 -13.65 -6.42
C ASP A 206 -11.22 -14.59 -7.38
N TYR A 207 -11.03 -15.83 -6.95
CA TYR A 207 -10.41 -16.87 -7.77
C TYR A 207 -10.87 -18.25 -7.32
N GLY A 208 -10.79 -19.22 -8.24
CA GLY A 208 -11.14 -20.60 -7.96
C GLY A 208 -10.93 -21.45 -9.19
N THR A 209 -11.73 -22.51 -9.30
CA THR A 209 -11.68 -23.43 -10.43
C THR A 209 -13.08 -23.78 -10.91
N VAL A 210 -13.22 -24.06 -12.21
CA VAL A 210 -14.42 -24.62 -12.85
C VAL A 210 -14.03 -25.91 -13.58
N SER A 211 -14.87 -26.93 -13.53
CA SER A 211 -14.68 -28.20 -14.26
C SER A 211 -16.02 -28.69 -14.82
N SER A 212 -16.04 -29.86 -15.48
CA SER A 212 -17.29 -30.48 -15.96
C SER A 212 -18.28 -30.79 -14.84
N ASP A 213 -17.78 -31.01 -13.62
CA ASP A 213 -18.56 -31.51 -12.50
C ASP A 213 -18.83 -30.42 -11.45
N ALA A 214 -18.21 -29.24 -11.60
CA ALA A 214 -18.28 -28.18 -10.61
C ALA A 214 -18.18 -26.79 -11.26
N ASP A 215 -19.21 -25.97 -11.02
CA ASP A 215 -19.20 -24.56 -11.34
C ASP A 215 -18.31 -23.76 -10.38
N PHE A 216 -17.65 -22.73 -10.90
CA PHE A 216 -17.11 -21.68 -10.03
C PHE A 216 -18.22 -20.72 -9.63
N LYS A 217 -18.38 -20.44 -8.33
CA LYS A 217 -19.41 -19.52 -7.83
C LYS A 217 -18.79 -18.49 -6.90
N THR A 218 -19.10 -17.22 -7.15
CA THR A 218 -18.80 -16.13 -6.23
C THR A 218 -20.04 -15.29 -6.02
N LEU A 219 -20.44 -15.09 -4.77
CA LEU A 219 -21.64 -14.32 -4.38
C LEU A 219 -21.27 -13.10 -3.53
N LYS A 220 -20.00 -12.68 -3.56
CA LYS A 220 -19.45 -11.61 -2.72
C LYS A 220 -18.99 -10.40 -3.53
N LEU A 221 -19.53 -10.22 -4.74
CA LEU A 221 -19.19 -9.10 -5.61
C LEU A 221 -20.01 -7.86 -5.27
N TRP A 222 -19.54 -6.70 -5.72
CA TRP A 222 -20.15 -5.40 -5.46
C TRP A 222 -20.97 -4.96 -6.66
N SER A 223 -22.24 -4.62 -6.45
CA SER A 223 -23.08 -4.08 -7.52
C SER A 223 -22.57 -2.71 -8.01
N GLY A 224 -22.88 -2.37 -9.26
CA GLY A 224 -22.49 -1.08 -9.86
C GLY A 224 -21.02 -1.00 -10.29
N GLN A 225 -20.30 -2.12 -10.26
CA GLN A 225 -18.95 -2.24 -10.79
C GLN A 225 -18.95 -3.12 -12.05
N ALA A 226 -17.98 -2.86 -12.92
CA ALA A 226 -17.69 -3.73 -14.05
C ALA A 226 -16.67 -4.80 -13.64
N TYR A 227 -16.92 -6.03 -14.06
CA TYR A 227 -16.10 -7.20 -13.81
C TYR A 227 -15.71 -7.89 -15.09
N ARG A 228 -14.56 -8.54 -15.08
CA ARG A 228 -14.12 -9.44 -16.14
C ARG A 228 -13.66 -10.75 -15.55
N VAL A 229 -13.96 -11.85 -16.23
CA VAL A 229 -13.58 -13.19 -15.78
C VAL A 229 -12.57 -13.78 -16.75
N HIS A 230 -11.44 -14.23 -16.21
CA HIS A 230 -10.41 -14.91 -16.99
C HIS A 230 -10.38 -16.38 -16.58
N GLY A 231 -10.43 -17.26 -17.57
CA GLY A 231 -10.27 -18.70 -17.44
C GLY A 231 -8.95 -19.16 -18.06
N ARG A 232 -8.23 -20.04 -17.36
CA ARG A 232 -7.02 -20.67 -17.87
C ARG A 232 -6.97 -22.15 -17.52
N GLY A 233 -6.87 -22.98 -18.55
CA GLY A 233 -6.48 -24.38 -18.46
C GLY A 233 -4.99 -24.57 -18.81
N ARG A 234 -4.62 -25.80 -19.14
CA ARG A 234 -3.26 -26.20 -19.50
C ARG A 234 -2.91 -25.86 -20.93
N THR A 235 -3.89 -25.87 -21.84
CA THR A 235 -3.71 -25.62 -23.28
C THR A 235 -4.68 -24.60 -23.84
N SER A 236 -5.56 -24.06 -23.01
CA SER A 236 -6.66 -23.21 -23.44
C SER A 236 -6.94 -22.07 -22.47
N ALA A 237 -7.49 -20.98 -23.01
CA ALA A 237 -7.88 -19.79 -22.28
C ALA A 237 -9.28 -19.34 -22.67
N TRP A 238 -9.89 -18.59 -21.77
CA TRP A 238 -11.16 -17.91 -21.99
C TRP A 238 -11.13 -16.57 -21.28
N GLU A 239 -11.80 -15.57 -21.84
CA GLU A 239 -12.00 -14.27 -21.21
C GLU A 239 -13.42 -13.81 -21.52
N SER A 240 -14.12 -13.31 -20.51
CA SER A 240 -15.43 -12.69 -20.69
C SER A 240 -15.30 -11.26 -21.22
N GLU A 241 -16.39 -10.72 -21.77
CA GLU A 241 -16.55 -9.27 -21.88
C GLU A 241 -16.65 -8.61 -20.49
N ASP A 242 -16.66 -7.27 -20.45
CA ASP A 242 -16.96 -6.54 -19.23
C ASP A 242 -18.43 -6.72 -18.82
N ILE A 243 -18.63 -7.11 -17.57
CA ILE A 243 -19.92 -7.46 -16.99
C ILE A 243 -20.27 -6.45 -15.90
N PHE A 244 -21.33 -5.70 -16.12
CA PHE A 244 -21.91 -4.84 -15.10
C PHE A 244 -22.99 -5.62 -14.34
N LEU A 245 -22.80 -5.75 -13.03
CA LEU A 245 -23.73 -6.47 -12.16
C LEU A 245 -24.57 -5.48 -11.35
N LYS A 246 -25.89 -5.66 -11.39
CA LYS A 246 -26.84 -4.93 -10.55
C LYS A 246 -26.94 -5.54 -9.16
N LYS A 247 -27.55 -4.77 -8.26
CA LYS A 247 -27.92 -5.21 -6.91
C LYS A 247 -28.75 -6.51 -7.01
N ASP A 248 -28.33 -7.55 -6.29
CA ASP A 248 -28.96 -8.87 -6.14
C ASP A 248 -28.93 -9.73 -7.41
N GLU A 249 -28.23 -9.27 -8.46
CA GLU A 249 -28.07 -10.03 -9.69
C GLU A 249 -27.06 -11.15 -9.49
N VAL A 250 -27.43 -12.38 -9.83
CA VAL A 250 -26.48 -13.48 -10.04
C VAL A 250 -26.45 -13.78 -11.52
N LYS A 251 -25.33 -13.48 -12.18
CA LYS A 251 -25.17 -13.73 -13.60
C LYS A 251 -24.37 -15.00 -13.83
N THR A 252 -24.93 -15.89 -14.65
CA THR A 252 -24.24 -17.09 -15.09
C THR A 252 -23.52 -16.82 -16.40
N LEU A 253 -22.24 -17.21 -16.47
CA LEU A 253 -21.41 -17.17 -17.65
C LEU A 253 -21.08 -18.58 -18.06
N THR A 254 -21.16 -18.85 -19.36
CA THR A 254 -20.63 -20.07 -19.95
C THR A 254 -19.23 -19.78 -20.45
N ALA A 255 -18.23 -20.39 -19.80
CA ALA A 255 -16.87 -20.36 -20.28
C ALA A 255 -16.73 -21.30 -21.48
N GLU A 256 -16.24 -20.77 -22.58
CA GLU A 256 -15.95 -21.52 -23.80
C GLU A 256 -14.45 -21.42 -24.09
N PRO A 257 -13.62 -22.26 -23.43
CA PRO A 257 -12.20 -22.15 -23.60
C PRO A 257 -11.75 -22.59 -24.98
N LEU A 258 -10.86 -21.78 -25.55
CA LEU A 258 -10.26 -22.00 -26.85
C LEU A 258 -8.77 -22.20 -26.70
N ALA A 259 -8.15 -22.88 -27.66
CA ALA A 259 -6.70 -23.07 -27.69
C ALA A 259 -5.98 -21.72 -27.53
N PHE A 260 -4.92 -21.68 -26.73
CA PHE A 260 -4.15 -20.45 -26.51
C PHE A 260 -3.73 -19.80 -27.82
N ALA A 261 -3.69 -18.47 -27.81
CA ALA A 261 -3.00 -17.69 -28.81
C ALA A 261 -1.71 -17.10 -28.23
N HIS A 262 -0.82 -16.70 -29.13
CA HIS A 262 0.40 -15.98 -28.82
C HIS A 262 0.44 -14.69 -29.62
N VAL A 263 0.99 -13.63 -29.05
CA VAL A 263 1.21 -12.35 -29.75
C VAL A 263 2.67 -11.99 -29.66
N GLN A 264 3.28 -11.71 -30.80
CA GLN A 264 4.65 -11.22 -30.88
C GLN A 264 4.71 -9.86 -31.57
N LEU A 265 5.66 -9.04 -31.12
CA LEU A 265 5.98 -7.77 -31.75
C LEU A 265 7.38 -7.31 -31.35
N GLN A 266 7.90 -6.31 -32.05
CA GLN A 266 9.10 -5.59 -31.66
C GLN A 266 8.76 -4.13 -31.40
N VAL A 267 9.09 -3.64 -30.20
CA VAL A 267 8.91 -2.23 -29.84
C VAL A 267 10.15 -1.46 -30.25
N VAL A 268 9.96 -0.40 -31.02
CA VAL A 268 11.04 0.46 -31.53
C VAL A 268 10.71 1.94 -31.33
N ASP A 269 11.71 2.81 -31.39
CA ASP A 269 11.47 4.25 -31.54
C ASP A 269 11.14 4.61 -33.00
N MET A 270 10.87 5.89 -33.25
CA MET A 270 10.58 6.43 -34.58
C MET A 270 11.73 6.28 -35.59
N THR A 271 12.95 5.96 -35.14
CA THR A 271 14.12 5.67 -36.00
C THR A 271 14.28 4.18 -36.30
N GLY A 272 13.48 3.33 -35.67
CA GLY A 272 13.55 1.87 -35.78
C GLY A 272 14.52 1.21 -34.79
N LYS A 273 15.09 1.98 -33.84
CA LYS A 273 15.95 1.42 -32.80
C LYS A 273 15.10 0.68 -31.76
N PRO A 274 15.49 -0.53 -31.33
CA PRO A 274 14.79 -1.27 -30.29
C PRO A 274 14.66 -0.52 -28.96
N LEU A 275 13.51 -0.67 -28.30
CA LEU A 275 13.23 -0.08 -27.00
C LEU A 275 13.22 -1.12 -25.88
N TRP A 276 13.98 -0.83 -24.82
CA TRP A 276 14.00 -1.59 -23.58
C TRP A 276 14.17 -0.65 -22.38
N PRO A 277 13.42 -0.84 -21.27
CA PRO A 277 12.32 -1.79 -21.10
C PRO A 277 11.05 -1.32 -21.83
N ALA A 278 10.37 -2.25 -22.49
CA ALA A 278 9.07 -2.05 -23.11
C ALA A 278 8.11 -3.19 -22.73
N VAL A 279 6.81 -2.96 -22.84
CA VAL A 279 5.75 -3.88 -22.42
C VAL A 279 4.57 -3.85 -23.38
N LEU A 280 3.87 -4.98 -23.45
CA LEU A 280 2.56 -5.15 -24.06
C LEU A 280 1.59 -5.53 -22.95
N SER A 281 0.45 -4.84 -22.87
CA SER A 281 -0.64 -5.21 -21.96
C SER A 281 -2.00 -5.22 -22.64
N PHE A 282 -2.81 -6.25 -22.41
CA PHE A 282 -4.25 -6.25 -22.72
C PHE A 282 -5.08 -5.55 -21.64
N ASN A 283 -4.48 -5.20 -20.50
CA ASN A 283 -5.14 -4.41 -19.47
C ASN A 283 -4.89 -2.91 -19.70
N VAL A 284 -5.63 -2.33 -20.62
CA VAL A 284 -5.48 -0.92 -21.03
C VAL A 284 -5.91 0.09 -19.95
N HIS A 285 -6.60 -0.37 -18.90
CA HIS A 285 -7.09 0.48 -17.81
C HIS A 285 -6.12 0.59 -16.63
N ARG A 286 -5.02 -0.15 -16.67
CA ARG A 286 -4.00 -0.15 -15.63
C ARG A 286 -2.69 0.37 -16.20
N TYR A 287 -2.03 1.24 -15.45
CA TYR A 287 -0.64 1.60 -15.76
C TYR A 287 0.25 0.35 -15.76
N SER A 288 1.05 0.19 -16.81
CA SER A 288 1.97 -0.93 -16.86
C SER A 288 3.04 -0.80 -15.79
N ARG A 289 3.38 -1.93 -15.17
CA ARG A 289 4.50 -2.00 -14.21
C ARG A 289 5.84 -2.01 -14.94
N LEU A 290 6.24 -0.86 -15.48
CA LEU A 290 7.53 -0.69 -16.17
C LEU A 290 8.73 -0.95 -15.25
N ASP A 291 8.56 -0.83 -13.93
CA ASP A 291 9.54 -1.24 -12.93
C ASP A 291 9.72 -2.77 -12.88
N ALA A 292 8.64 -3.52 -12.99
CA ALA A 292 8.66 -4.98 -13.05
C ALA A 292 9.28 -5.47 -14.37
N ALA A 293 9.10 -4.73 -15.47
CA ALA A 293 9.73 -5.04 -16.75
C ALA A 293 11.27 -5.06 -16.67
N ARG A 294 11.87 -4.30 -15.73
CA ARG A 294 13.32 -4.26 -15.50
C ARG A 294 13.86 -5.44 -14.69
N LYS A 295 13.01 -6.17 -13.95
CA LYS A 295 13.45 -7.22 -13.04
C LYS A 295 13.57 -8.56 -13.78
N PRO A 296 14.73 -9.23 -13.80
CA PRO A 296 14.92 -10.46 -14.58
C PRO A 296 14.03 -11.64 -14.12
N ARG A 297 13.42 -11.60 -12.93
CA ARG A 297 12.60 -12.69 -12.37
C ARG A 297 11.24 -12.22 -11.86
N SER A 298 10.23 -12.42 -12.67
CA SER A 298 8.99 -13.04 -12.20
C SER A 298 8.41 -13.79 -13.38
N SER A 299 8.48 -15.12 -13.30
CA SER A 299 7.69 -16.01 -14.14
C SER A 299 6.25 -15.51 -14.21
N ALA A 300 5.67 -15.53 -15.40
CA ALA A 300 4.26 -15.27 -15.67
C ALA A 300 3.40 -15.99 -14.64
N SER A 301 3.09 -15.29 -13.55
CA SER A 301 2.11 -15.75 -12.60
C SER A 301 0.79 -15.67 -13.35
N PHE A 302 -0.18 -16.53 -13.06
CA PHE A 302 -1.52 -16.56 -13.67
C PHE A 302 -2.24 -15.18 -13.79
N GLY A 303 -1.69 -14.08 -13.24
CA GLY A 303 -2.20 -12.71 -13.32
C GLY A 303 -1.64 -11.85 -14.46
N ASP A 304 -0.71 -12.37 -15.27
CA ASP A 304 -0.16 -11.68 -16.45
C ASP A 304 -0.74 -12.22 -17.77
N GLN A 305 -1.94 -12.81 -17.75
CA GLN A 305 -2.65 -13.11 -18.99
C GLN A 305 -2.95 -11.78 -19.70
N GLY A 306 -2.21 -11.51 -20.77
CA GLY A 306 -2.22 -10.20 -21.40
C GLY A 306 -1.19 -9.24 -20.82
N PHE A 307 -0.08 -9.69 -20.26
CA PHE A 307 1.10 -8.84 -20.02
C PHE A 307 2.38 -9.55 -20.46
N ALA A 308 3.20 -8.84 -21.23
CA ALA A 308 4.50 -9.34 -21.66
C ALA A 308 5.49 -8.18 -21.74
N ARG A 309 6.77 -8.51 -21.56
CA ARG A 309 7.88 -7.56 -21.55
C ARG A 309 8.82 -7.80 -22.72
N ALA A 310 9.49 -6.74 -23.14
CA ALA A 310 10.52 -6.81 -24.14
C ALA A 310 11.81 -7.42 -23.60
N ASP A 311 12.48 -8.20 -24.43
CA ASP A 311 13.90 -8.52 -24.27
C ASP A 311 14.80 -7.32 -24.63
N GLY A 312 16.12 -7.50 -24.59
CA GLY A 312 17.09 -6.45 -24.92
C GLY A 312 17.01 -5.95 -26.37
N ASP A 313 16.41 -6.73 -27.27
CA ASP A 313 16.19 -6.37 -28.68
C ASP A 313 14.80 -5.76 -28.91
N GLY A 314 14.09 -5.39 -27.85
CA GLY A 314 12.76 -4.80 -27.93
C GLY A 314 11.66 -5.80 -28.29
N LYS A 315 11.96 -7.11 -28.37
CA LYS A 315 11.00 -8.13 -28.79
C LYS A 315 10.16 -8.60 -27.63
N ILE A 316 8.84 -8.63 -27.84
CA ILE A 316 7.86 -9.09 -26.88
C ILE A 316 7.22 -10.36 -27.43
N LEU A 317 7.08 -11.38 -26.59
CA LEU A 317 6.24 -12.54 -26.84
C LEU A 317 5.27 -12.71 -25.68
N LEU A 318 4.02 -12.34 -25.92
CA LEU A 318 2.91 -12.64 -25.03
C LEU A 318 2.43 -14.06 -25.27
N ARG A 319 2.54 -14.89 -24.23
CA ARG A 319 2.12 -16.29 -24.29
C ARG A 319 0.76 -16.49 -23.66
N ASP A 320 0.08 -17.55 -24.08
CA ASP A 320 -1.12 -18.07 -23.43
C ASP A 320 -2.27 -17.05 -23.34
N ALA A 321 -2.40 -16.21 -24.37
CA ALA A 321 -3.48 -15.24 -24.48
C ALA A 321 -4.80 -15.97 -24.79
N ALA A 322 -5.89 -15.45 -24.22
CA ALA A 322 -7.23 -15.79 -24.68
C ALA A 322 -7.41 -15.31 -26.14
N PRO A 323 -7.97 -16.13 -27.03
CA PRO A 323 -8.36 -15.68 -28.36
C PRO A 323 -9.41 -14.57 -28.34
N GLY A 324 -9.59 -13.87 -29.45
CA GLY A 324 -10.58 -12.80 -29.61
C GLY A 324 -9.97 -11.44 -29.98
N THR A 325 -10.85 -10.46 -30.17
CA THR A 325 -10.51 -9.07 -30.54
C THR A 325 -10.49 -8.17 -29.32
N ARG A 326 -9.44 -7.37 -29.17
CA ARG A 326 -9.23 -6.48 -28.02
C ARG A 326 -8.24 -5.36 -28.35
N MET A 327 -8.29 -4.31 -27.54
CA MET A 327 -7.22 -3.31 -27.51
C MET A 327 -6.03 -3.83 -26.70
N ALA A 328 -4.82 -3.53 -27.14
CA ALA A 328 -3.61 -3.70 -26.38
C ALA A 328 -2.87 -2.37 -26.23
N LEU A 329 -2.23 -2.18 -25.09
CA LEU A 329 -1.40 -1.05 -24.74
C LEU A 329 0.07 -1.47 -24.89
N VAL A 330 0.82 -0.76 -25.74
CA VAL A 330 2.27 -0.90 -25.88
C VAL A 330 2.92 0.31 -25.23
N GLU A 331 3.80 0.07 -24.27
CA GLU A 331 4.47 1.15 -23.53
C GLU A 331 5.97 0.92 -23.44
N ALA A 332 6.74 2.00 -23.42
CA ALA A 332 8.15 2.00 -23.08
C ALA A 332 8.48 3.25 -22.26
N LEU A 333 9.46 3.16 -21.37
CA LEU A 333 9.86 4.32 -20.57
C LEU A 333 10.46 5.40 -21.49
N GLY A 334 10.00 6.65 -21.35
CA GLY A 334 10.47 7.76 -22.18
C GLY A 334 9.63 8.01 -23.44
N TYR A 335 8.58 7.22 -23.66
CA TYR A 335 7.76 7.25 -24.88
C TYR A 335 6.28 7.35 -24.55
N GLU A 336 5.51 7.94 -25.45
CA GLU A 336 4.04 7.95 -25.35
C GLU A 336 3.51 6.53 -25.58
N PRO A 337 2.55 6.07 -24.76
CA PRO A 337 1.95 4.77 -24.92
C PRO A 337 1.10 4.72 -26.20
N LYS A 338 1.09 3.56 -26.86
CA LYS A 338 0.31 3.35 -28.08
C LYS A 338 -0.71 2.25 -27.87
N LEU A 339 -1.95 2.55 -28.26
CA LEU A 339 -3.01 1.56 -28.34
C LEU A 339 -3.00 0.89 -29.71
N VAL A 340 -3.12 -0.43 -29.74
CA VAL A 340 -3.18 -1.24 -30.97
C VAL A 340 -4.34 -2.23 -30.89
N ASP A 341 -5.08 -2.35 -31.98
CA ASP A 341 -6.09 -3.39 -32.14
C ASP A 341 -5.41 -4.75 -32.35
N VAL A 342 -5.84 -5.75 -31.58
CA VAL A 342 -5.31 -7.10 -31.64
C VAL A 342 -6.48 -8.07 -31.80
N SER A 343 -6.48 -8.81 -32.90
CA SER A 343 -7.45 -9.88 -33.18
C SER A 343 -6.69 -11.19 -33.34
N VAL A 344 -6.74 -12.04 -32.32
CA VAL A 344 -6.04 -13.34 -32.29
C VAL A 344 -7.02 -14.50 -32.44
N LYS A 345 -6.73 -15.42 -33.35
CA LYS A 345 -7.50 -16.67 -33.50
C LYS A 345 -6.99 -17.76 -32.56
N PRO A 346 -7.81 -18.77 -32.21
CA PRO A 346 -7.36 -19.91 -31.41
C PRO A 346 -6.16 -20.63 -32.03
N GLY A 347 -5.13 -20.90 -31.23
CA GLY A 347 -3.90 -21.58 -31.68
C GLY A 347 -2.94 -20.73 -32.52
N GLU A 348 -3.26 -19.47 -32.79
CA GLU A 348 -2.47 -18.59 -33.64
C GLU A 348 -1.25 -18.02 -32.89
N ILE A 349 -0.15 -17.83 -33.63
CA ILE A 349 0.93 -16.91 -33.24
C ILE A 349 0.80 -15.68 -34.13
N LEU A 350 0.20 -14.62 -33.60
CA LEU A 350 0.00 -13.36 -34.32
C LEU A 350 1.26 -12.50 -34.22
N ASP A 351 1.79 -12.09 -35.36
CA ASP A 351 2.89 -11.14 -35.44
C ASP A 351 2.36 -9.74 -35.80
N LEU A 352 2.51 -8.78 -34.88
CA LEU A 352 2.15 -7.38 -35.11
C LEU A 352 3.30 -6.58 -35.74
N GLY A 353 4.45 -7.21 -35.99
CA GLY A 353 5.62 -6.59 -36.58
C GLY A 353 6.26 -5.56 -35.64
N LYS A 354 6.70 -4.44 -36.23
CA LYS A 354 7.35 -3.34 -35.49
C LYS A 354 6.32 -2.29 -35.07
N ILE A 355 6.27 -2.01 -33.78
CA ILE A 355 5.47 -0.92 -33.22
C ILE A 355 6.40 0.21 -32.81
N ALA A 356 6.39 1.29 -33.60
CA ALA A 356 7.10 2.52 -33.29
C ALA A 356 6.33 3.35 -32.26
N LEU A 357 7.04 3.81 -31.21
CA LEU A 357 6.53 4.73 -30.19
C LEU A 357 7.13 6.13 -30.37
N GLU A 358 6.31 7.15 -30.13
CA GLU A 358 6.74 8.55 -30.16
C GLU A 358 7.45 8.93 -28.86
N PRO A 359 8.51 9.76 -28.90
CA PRO A 359 9.13 10.27 -27.69
C PRO A 359 8.13 11.05 -26.84
N ALA A 360 8.11 10.75 -25.55
CA ALA A 360 7.27 11.47 -24.62
C ALA A 360 7.78 12.90 -24.42
N LYS A 361 6.85 13.84 -24.33
CA LYS A 361 7.18 15.29 -24.26
C LYS A 361 6.95 15.88 -22.87
N GLY A 362 6.40 15.08 -21.96
CA GLY A 362 6.02 15.55 -20.65
C GLY A 362 7.21 15.85 -19.76
N HIS A 363 7.06 16.85 -18.92
CA HIS A 363 8.08 17.27 -17.98
C HIS A 363 7.45 17.72 -16.65
N ILE A 364 8.02 17.26 -15.54
CA ILE A 364 7.62 17.68 -14.19
C ILE A 364 8.86 18.28 -13.51
N SER A 365 8.79 19.57 -13.21
CA SER A 365 9.76 20.25 -12.34
C SER A 365 9.28 20.19 -10.89
N ILE A 366 10.17 19.86 -9.98
CA ILE A 366 9.88 19.75 -8.55
C ILE A 366 10.81 20.70 -7.83
N LYS A 367 10.23 21.53 -6.97
CA LYS A 367 10.95 22.37 -6.02
C LYS A 367 10.69 21.82 -4.62
N LEU A 368 11.77 21.55 -3.91
CA LEU A 368 11.76 21.11 -2.52
C LEU A 368 11.97 22.34 -1.64
N THR A 369 10.98 22.66 -0.81
CA THR A 369 10.99 23.83 0.09
C THR A 369 11.08 23.38 1.54
N ASN A 370 11.52 24.28 2.44
CA ASN A 370 11.67 24.00 3.88
C ASN A 370 12.49 22.73 4.15
N ARG A 371 13.58 22.57 3.39
CA ARG A 371 14.50 21.46 3.55
C ARG A 371 15.30 21.62 4.84
N ARG A 372 15.62 20.50 5.47
CA ARG A 372 16.49 20.47 6.64
C ARG A 372 17.94 20.25 6.21
N ASP A 373 18.85 21.04 6.78
CA ASP A 373 20.28 20.88 6.56
C ASP A 373 20.75 19.47 6.95
N GLY A 374 21.58 18.88 6.10
CA GLY A 374 22.12 17.53 6.27
C GLY A 374 21.16 16.38 5.95
N ALA A 375 19.89 16.64 5.63
CA ALA A 375 18.94 15.59 5.24
C ALA A 375 19.10 15.16 3.77
N SER A 376 19.21 13.84 3.56
CA SER A 376 19.10 13.23 2.23
C SER A 376 17.66 12.91 1.88
N TYR A 377 17.10 13.62 0.91
CA TYR A 377 15.74 13.37 0.41
C TYR A 377 15.76 12.40 -0.77
N TYR A 378 14.71 11.60 -0.86
CA TYR A 378 14.41 10.73 -1.98
C TYR A 378 13.13 11.20 -2.64
N VAL A 379 13.18 11.37 -3.95
CA VAL A 379 12.03 11.76 -4.76
C VAL A 379 11.69 10.62 -5.70
N ALA A 380 10.51 10.06 -5.52
CA ALA A 380 9.95 9.00 -6.34
C ALA A 380 8.83 9.58 -7.22
N LEU A 381 8.86 9.25 -8.51
CA LEU A 381 7.73 9.47 -9.40
C LEU A 381 6.93 8.18 -9.51
N LEU A 382 5.68 8.21 -9.07
CA LEU A 382 4.80 7.05 -9.01
C LEU A 382 3.68 7.17 -10.05
N GLU A 383 3.24 6.02 -10.53
CA GLU A 383 1.99 5.88 -11.28
C GLU A 383 0.87 5.38 -10.37
N PRO A 384 -0.33 6.00 -10.41
CA PRO A 384 -1.44 5.59 -9.57
C PRO A 384 -1.75 4.09 -9.65
N GLY A 385 -1.49 3.34 -8.57
CA GLY A 385 -1.79 1.90 -8.50
C GLY A 385 -0.81 0.95 -9.22
N ALA A 386 0.26 1.46 -9.86
CA ALA A 386 1.29 0.64 -10.51
C ALA A 386 2.64 0.64 -9.76
N GLY A 387 2.96 1.70 -9.01
CA GLY A 387 4.20 1.80 -8.23
C GLY A 387 5.16 2.86 -8.79
N PRO A 388 6.45 2.81 -8.43
CA PRO A 388 7.44 3.78 -8.90
C PRO A 388 7.77 3.56 -10.37
N LEU A 389 7.77 4.63 -11.17
CA LEU A 389 8.14 4.60 -12.59
C LEU A 389 9.64 4.35 -12.79
N CYS A 390 10.44 4.93 -11.91
CA CYS A 390 11.90 4.84 -11.92
C CYS A 390 12.45 4.67 -10.50
N LYS A 391 13.74 4.39 -10.41
CA LYS A 391 14.42 4.36 -9.11
C LYS A 391 14.28 5.75 -8.46
N PRO A 392 13.86 5.84 -7.19
CA PRO A 392 13.82 7.12 -6.48
C PRO A 392 15.18 7.84 -6.55
N ILE A 393 15.13 9.13 -6.81
CA ILE A 393 16.33 9.97 -6.92
C ILE A 393 16.65 10.49 -5.52
N GLN A 394 17.82 10.11 -5.00
CA GLN A 394 18.39 10.76 -3.83
C GLN A 394 18.93 12.12 -4.26
N THR A 395 18.55 13.19 -3.58
CA THR A 395 18.98 14.55 -3.91
C THR A 395 19.27 15.38 -2.66
N ASP A 396 20.33 16.18 -2.77
CA ASP A 396 20.70 17.25 -1.87
C ASP A 396 20.36 18.64 -2.45
N LYS A 397 19.75 18.70 -3.64
CA LYS A 397 19.36 19.93 -4.34
C LYS A 397 17.94 20.37 -4.00
N ASP A 398 17.68 21.67 -4.12
CA ASP A 398 16.35 22.28 -3.92
C ASP A 398 15.40 22.04 -5.09
N SER A 399 15.91 21.56 -6.22
CA SER A 399 15.09 21.24 -7.38
C SER A 399 15.58 20.02 -8.13
N LEU A 400 14.64 19.35 -8.79
CA LEU A 400 14.89 18.31 -9.78
C LEU A 400 13.81 18.34 -10.85
N SER A 401 14.09 17.72 -11.99
CA SER A 401 13.12 17.51 -13.06
C SER A 401 13.03 16.04 -13.43
N PHE A 402 11.83 15.64 -13.85
CA PHE A 402 11.60 14.42 -14.60
C PHE A 402 11.19 14.81 -16.01
N GLU A 403 11.84 14.22 -17.01
CA GLU A 403 11.63 14.50 -18.43
C GLU A 403 11.19 13.23 -19.17
N ALA A 404 10.78 13.39 -20.42
CA ALA A 404 10.27 12.32 -21.27
C ALA A 404 9.14 11.53 -20.58
N LEU A 405 8.22 12.24 -19.95
CA LEU A 405 7.06 11.66 -19.28
C LEU A 405 5.87 11.60 -20.22
N ALA A 406 5.22 10.44 -20.31
CA ALA A 406 3.99 10.29 -21.08
C ALA A 406 2.88 11.22 -20.54
N MET A 407 1.93 11.57 -21.40
CA MET A 407 0.79 12.42 -21.01
C MET A 407 -0.21 11.65 -20.15
N ARG A 408 -0.01 11.66 -18.84
CA ARG A 408 -0.85 10.94 -17.86
C ARG A 408 -0.76 11.52 -16.45
N ARG A 409 -1.42 10.85 -15.52
CA ARG A 409 -1.40 11.16 -14.09
C ARG A 409 -0.21 10.48 -13.41
N TYR A 410 0.42 11.24 -12.53
CA TYR A 410 1.55 10.85 -11.70
C TYR A 410 1.29 11.24 -10.24
N VAL A 411 2.09 10.68 -9.35
CA VAL A 411 2.23 11.14 -7.97
C VAL A 411 3.71 11.35 -7.70
N VAL A 412 4.09 12.56 -7.34
CA VAL A 412 5.42 12.85 -6.81
C VAL A 412 5.39 12.52 -5.33
N PHE A 413 6.27 11.63 -4.88
CA PHE A 413 6.40 11.23 -3.49
C PHE A 413 7.80 11.56 -2.98
N VAL A 414 7.90 12.29 -1.87
CA VAL A 414 9.16 12.72 -1.27
C VAL A 414 9.27 12.15 0.13
N TYR A 415 10.37 11.48 0.42
CA TYR A 415 10.67 10.89 1.73
C TYR A 415 12.18 11.00 2.03
N VAL A 416 12.62 10.53 3.19
CA VAL A 416 14.04 10.47 3.59
C VAL A 416 14.42 9.01 3.89
N ALA A 417 15.70 8.63 3.76
CA ALA A 417 16.14 7.22 3.89
C ALA A 417 15.65 6.54 5.18
N GLU A 418 15.63 7.28 6.28
CA GLU A 418 15.25 6.81 7.61
C GLU A 418 13.78 7.15 7.96
N GLY A 419 13.05 7.79 7.06
CA GLY A 419 11.69 8.28 7.28
C GLY A 419 10.63 7.19 7.08
N GLN A 420 9.69 7.07 8.03
CA GLN A 420 8.54 6.16 7.89
C GLN A 420 7.40 6.76 7.06
N LYS A 421 7.37 8.08 6.89
CA LYS A 421 6.32 8.80 6.14
C LYS A 421 6.93 9.89 5.26
N GLY A 422 6.56 9.84 3.98
CA GLY A 422 6.82 10.91 3.03
C GLY A 422 5.58 11.79 2.80
N THR A 423 5.76 12.82 1.99
CA THR A 423 4.67 13.65 1.47
C THR A 423 4.47 13.35 -0.01
N SER A 424 3.23 13.50 -0.51
CA SER A 424 2.90 13.22 -1.90
C SER A 424 2.07 14.32 -2.53
N GLN A 425 2.27 14.55 -3.82
CA GLN A 425 1.44 15.45 -4.61
C GLN A 425 1.04 14.80 -5.95
N PRO A 426 -0.26 14.71 -6.28
CA PRO A 426 -0.70 14.26 -7.58
C PRO A 426 -0.40 15.32 -8.65
N VAL A 427 -0.01 14.87 -9.83
CA VAL A 427 0.32 15.73 -10.98
C VAL A 427 -0.29 15.12 -12.22
N SER A 428 -0.81 15.92 -13.14
CA SER A 428 -1.35 15.42 -14.41
C SER A 428 -0.69 16.14 -15.56
N LEU A 429 -0.19 15.39 -16.54
CA LEU A 429 0.30 15.89 -17.81
C LEU A 429 -0.73 15.61 -18.89
N THR A 430 -0.95 16.58 -19.77
CA THR A 430 -1.87 16.47 -20.90
C THR A 430 -1.24 17.10 -22.12
N ALA A 431 -1.74 16.82 -23.33
CA ALA A 431 -1.24 17.48 -24.54
C ALA A 431 -1.31 19.02 -24.46
N ALA A 432 -2.31 19.57 -23.78
CA ALA A 432 -2.44 21.02 -23.54
C ALA A 432 -1.52 21.55 -22.43
N HIS A 433 -1.16 20.71 -21.46
CA HIS A 433 -0.29 21.04 -20.34
C HIS A 433 0.81 19.98 -20.21
N PRO A 434 1.81 19.98 -21.12
CA PRO A 434 2.87 18.97 -21.13
C PRO A 434 3.90 19.21 -20.03
N ALA A 435 3.91 20.38 -19.40
CA ALA A 435 4.79 20.71 -18.30
C ALA A 435 3.98 21.00 -17.02
N ALA A 436 4.49 20.52 -15.89
CA ALA A 436 3.97 20.85 -14.56
C ALA A 436 5.10 21.24 -13.61
N ALA A 437 4.81 22.19 -12.73
CA ALA A 437 5.69 22.57 -11.63
C ALA A 437 5.02 22.19 -10.29
N VAL A 438 5.80 21.62 -9.39
CA VAL A 438 5.32 21.07 -8.12
C VAL A 438 6.21 21.57 -6.99
N ASP A 439 5.63 22.30 -6.05
CA ASP A 439 6.32 22.75 -4.85
C ASP A 439 5.98 21.81 -3.70
N ILE A 440 6.97 21.06 -3.23
CA ILE A 440 6.84 20.13 -2.13
C ILE A 440 7.47 20.72 -0.87
N ASP A 441 6.64 20.89 0.15
CA ASP A 441 7.06 21.32 1.48
C ASP A 441 7.63 20.14 2.27
N CYS A 442 8.96 20.11 2.39
CA CYS A 442 9.69 19.04 3.07
C CYS A 442 9.55 19.09 4.59
N SER A 443 8.98 20.14 5.17
CA SER A 443 8.65 20.15 6.61
C SER A 443 7.59 19.09 6.99
N LYS A 444 6.85 18.58 5.98
CA LYS A 444 5.85 17.52 6.12
C LYS A 444 6.43 16.11 6.00
N VAL A 445 7.71 15.98 5.69
CA VAL A 445 8.39 14.69 5.61
C VAL A 445 8.84 14.29 7.01
N GLU A 446 8.41 13.12 7.48
CA GLU A 446 8.80 12.62 8.79
C GLU A 446 10.17 11.94 8.72
N TYR A 447 11.03 12.29 9.68
CA TYR A 447 12.33 11.67 9.87
C TYR A 447 12.18 10.58 10.93
N GLY A 448 12.67 9.37 10.65
CA GLY A 448 13.04 8.46 11.73
C GLY A 448 14.07 9.21 12.58
N ARG A 449 13.84 9.29 13.89
CA ARG A 449 14.83 9.89 14.78
C ARG A 449 15.76 8.83 15.34
#